data_AF-A0A6I4SI20-F1
#
_entry.id   AF-A0A6I4SI20-F1
#
_cell.length_a   1.000
_cell.length_b   1.000
_cell.length_c   1.000
_cell.angle_alpha   90.00
_cell.angle_beta   90.00
_cell.angle_gamma   90.00
#
_symmetry.space_group_name_H-M   'P 1'
#
loop_
_entity.id
_entity.type
_entity.pdbx_description
1 polymer ?
#
loop_
_entity_poly.entity_id
_entity_poly.type
_entity_poly.pdbx_seq_one_letter_code
_entity_poly.pdbx_strand_id
1 'polypeptide(L)'
;MLPKTSIEETLGVRLKRMRVAKRWTQHEVAEKLGVSITSVCNWEKGYTRPRTSAQRQLSSLYNTSLEELFASVRSAELATPSSTLQDNSKERQQLYSLSDVITRSRQAIADSAGLSAASVKITLHY
;
A
#
# COMPACT_ATOMS: atom_id res chain seq x y z
N MET A 1 -4.69 31.25 10.59
CA MET A 1 -3.66 30.86 9.60
C MET A 1 -3.56 29.34 9.65
N LEU A 2 -4.16 28.63 8.69
CA LEU A 2 -4.22 27.17 8.71
C LEU A 2 -2.88 26.57 8.26
N PRO A 3 -2.32 25.58 8.99
CA PRO A 3 -1.15 24.86 8.53
C PRO A 3 -1.53 24.07 7.27
N LYS A 4 -0.82 24.33 6.16
CA LYS A 4 -0.90 23.51 4.95
C LYS A 4 -0.24 22.16 5.25
N THR A 5 -1.01 21.21 5.75
CA THR A 5 -0.57 19.82 5.90
C THR A 5 -0.37 19.22 4.51
N SER A 6 0.87 19.13 4.07
CA SER A 6 1.27 18.35 2.88
C SER A 6 1.08 16.86 3.17
N ILE A 7 -0.12 16.34 2.87
CA ILE A 7 -0.44 14.92 3.01
C ILE A 7 0.17 14.19 1.81
N GLU A 8 1.29 13.49 2.02
CA GLU A 8 1.84 12.58 1.02
C GLU A 8 0.86 11.43 0.78
N GLU A 9 0.31 11.31 -0.43
CA GLU A 9 -0.64 10.26 -0.80
C GLU A 9 0.06 8.90 -0.89
N THR A 10 -0.35 7.94 -0.07
CA THR A 10 0.13 6.55 -0.17
C THR A 10 -0.45 5.86 -1.40
N LEU A 11 0.23 4.80 -1.89
CA LEU A 11 -0.30 3.97 -2.98
C LEU A 11 -1.74 3.51 -2.72
N GLY A 12 -2.05 3.08 -1.50
CA GLY A 12 -3.39 2.60 -1.17
C GLY A 12 -4.46 3.69 -1.28
N VAL A 13 -4.15 4.90 -0.80
CA VAL A 13 -5.03 6.07 -0.95
C VAL A 13 -5.21 6.42 -2.43
N ARG A 14 -4.13 6.38 -3.22
CA ARG A 14 -4.17 6.62 -4.67
C ARG A 14 -5.06 5.61 -5.38
N LEU A 15 -4.88 4.32 -5.11
CA LEU A 15 -5.69 3.25 -5.67
C LEU A 15 -7.18 3.45 -5.35
N LYS A 16 -7.49 3.75 -4.08
CA LYS A 16 -8.85 4.04 -3.65
C LYS A 16 -9.43 5.26 -4.36
N ARG A 17 -8.66 6.34 -4.49
CA ARG A 17 -9.07 7.56 -5.19
C ARG A 17 -9.41 7.29 -6.66
N MET A 18 -8.53 6.59 -7.39
CA MET A 18 -8.76 6.25 -8.80
C MET A 18 -9.97 5.33 -8.98
N ARG A 19 -10.14 4.36 -8.07
CA ARG A 19 -11.32 3.48 -8.06
C ARG A 19 -12.62 4.28 -7.88
N VAL A 20 -12.67 5.16 -6.88
CA VAL A 20 -13.85 5.98 -6.60
C VAL A 20 -14.14 6.97 -7.73
N ALA A 21 -13.11 7.54 -8.36
CA ALA A 21 -13.26 8.42 -9.52
C ALA A 21 -13.95 7.71 -10.71
N LYS A 22 -13.70 6.41 -10.87
CA LYS A 22 -14.38 5.56 -11.87
C LYS A 22 -15.70 4.95 -11.38
N ARG A 23 -16.13 5.27 -10.16
CA ARG A 23 -17.34 4.73 -9.49
C ARG A 23 -17.35 3.20 -9.37
N TRP A 24 -16.18 2.59 -9.21
CA TRP A 24 -16.07 1.15 -9.02
C TRP A 24 -16.02 0.76 -7.54
N THR A 25 -16.55 -0.41 -7.25
CA THR A 25 -16.40 -1.14 -5.98
C THR A 25 -15.05 -1.89 -5.96
N GLN A 26 -14.59 -2.28 -4.78
CA GLN A 26 -13.39 -3.11 -4.67
C GLN A 26 -13.57 -4.48 -5.35
N HIS A 27 -14.81 -4.99 -5.39
CA HIS A 27 -15.15 -6.23 -6.09
C HIS A 27 -14.99 -6.10 -7.60
N GLU A 28 -15.52 -5.05 -8.23
CA GLU A 28 -15.39 -4.82 -9.67
C GLU A 28 -13.93 -4.66 -10.10
N VAL A 29 -13.09 -4.00 -9.27
CA VAL A 29 -11.65 -3.91 -9.54
C VAL A 29 -10.99 -5.29 -9.44
N ALA A 30 -11.37 -6.09 -8.45
CA ALA A 30 -10.85 -7.44 -8.29
C ALA A 30 -11.21 -8.35 -9.48
N GLU A 31 -12.45 -8.29 -9.96
CA GLU A 31 -12.91 -9.03 -11.16
C GLU A 31 -12.14 -8.60 -12.41
N LYS A 32 -12.00 -7.29 -12.66
CA LYS A 32 -11.27 -6.76 -13.83
C LYS A 32 -9.79 -7.16 -13.85
N LEU A 33 -9.19 -7.37 -12.67
CA LEU A 33 -7.79 -7.76 -12.53
C LEU A 33 -7.60 -9.28 -12.40
N GLY A 34 -8.67 -10.05 -12.21
CA GLY A 34 -8.60 -11.48 -11.93
C GLY A 34 -7.91 -11.80 -10.60
N VAL A 35 -8.14 -11.00 -9.56
CA VAL A 35 -7.56 -11.17 -8.22
C VAL A 35 -8.65 -11.27 -7.15
N SER A 36 -8.28 -11.63 -5.92
CA SER A 36 -9.25 -11.62 -4.80
C SER A 36 -9.61 -10.19 -4.37
N ILE A 37 -10.85 -9.99 -3.91
CA ILE A 37 -11.32 -8.72 -3.32
C ILE A 37 -10.42 -8.32 -2.13
N THR A 38 -10.00 -9.31 -1.34
CA THR A 38 -9.08 -9.13 -0.21
C THR A 38 -7.74 -8.53 -0.65
N SER A 39 -7.23 -8.91 -1.83
CA SER A 39 -6.02 -8.31 -2.39
C SER A 39 -6.21 -6.81 -2.62
N VAL A 40 -7.30 -6.41 -3.27
CA VAL A 40 -7.61 -5.00 -3.54
C VAL A 40 -7.81 -4.22 -2.24
N CYS A 41 -8.55 -4.78 -1.28
CA CYS A 41 -8.75 -4.19 0.04
C CYS A 41 -7.41 -3.98 0.77
N ASN A 42 -6.53 -4.99 0.76
CA ASN A 42 -5.20 -4.90 1.38
C ASN A 42 -4.30 -3.88 0.69
N TRP A 43 -4.37 -3.75 -0.64
CA TRP A 43 -3.61 -2.72 -1.36
C TRP A 43 -4.10 -1.31 -1.01
N GLU A 44 -5.42 -1.09 -0.98
CA GLU A 44 -6.00 0.22 -0.64
C GLU A 44 -5.75 0.62 0.81
N LYS A 45 -5.69 -0.35 1.73
CA LYS A 45 -5.30 -0.13 3.12
C LYS A 45 -3.78 -0.05 3.32
N GLY A 46 -2.98 -0.32 2.28
CA GLY A 46 -1.52 -0.31 2.34
C GLY A 46 -0.90 -1.51 3.06
N TYR A 47 -1.67 -2.56 3.35
CA TYR A 47 -1.19 -3.76 4.06
C TYR A 47 -0.29 -4.64 3.20
N THR A 48 -0.55 -4.70 1.89
CA THR A 48 0.30 -5.43 0.95
C THR A 48 0.49 -4.60 -0.30
N ARG A 49 1.55 -4.91 -1.06
CA ARG A 49 1.76 -4.33 -2.38
C ARG A 49 1.31 -5.30 -3.47
N PRO A 50 0.73 -4.79 -4.58
CA PRO A 50 0.46 -5.61 -5.75
C PRO A 50 1.77 -6.16 -6.32
N ARG A 51 1.76 -7.43 -6.77
CA ARG A 51 2.88 -8.05 -7.50
C ARG A 51 3.02 -7.45 -8.89
N THR A 52 4.19 -7.60 -9.52
CA THR A 52 4.51 -6.99 -10.84
C THR A 52 3.45 -7.23 -11.93
N SER A 53 2.80 -8.41 -11.95
CA SER A 53 1.68 -8.67 -12.85
C SER A 53 0.49 -7.74 -12.57
N ALA A 54 0.04 -7.69 -11.33
CA ALA A 54 -1.04 -6.81 -10.88
C ALA A 54 -0.68 -5.33 -11.02
N GLN A 55 0.58 -4.94 -10.83
CA GLN A 55 1.03 -3.55 -11.06
C GLN A 55 0.79 -3.12 -12.51
N ARG A 56 1.20 -3.96 -13.49
CA ARG A 56 0.97 -3.70 -14.92
C ARG A 56 -0.52 -3.66 -15.26
N GLN A 57 -1.30 -4.57 -14.68
CA GLN A 57 -2.75 -4.58 -14.89
C GLN A 57 -3.40 -3.33 -14.29
N LEU A 58 -2.96 -2.87 -13.12
CA LEU A 58 -3.46 -1.64 -12.49
C LEU A 58 -3.12 -0.40 -13.33
N SER A 59 -1.91 -0.31 -13.88
CA SER A 59 -1.54 0.79 -14.78
C SER A 59 -2.44 0.81 -16.02
N SER A 60 -2.70 -0.35 -16.63
CA SER A 60 -3.62 -0.46 -17.76
C SER A 60 -5.07 -0.15 -17.37
N LEU A 61 -5.54 -0.67 -16.24
CA LEU A 61 -6.92 -0.49 -15.76
C LEU A 61 -7.25 0.99 -15.48
N TYR A 62 -6.28 1.72 -14.93
CA TYR A 62 -6.44 3.13 -14.60
C TYR A 62 -5.94 4.09 -15.67
N ASN A 63 -5.39 3.60 -16.79
CA ASN A 63 -4.79 4.39 -17.86
C ASN A 63 -3.71 5.37 -17.34
N THR A 64 -2.81 4.86 -16.50
CA THR A 64 -1.71 5.62 -15.87
C THR A 64 -0.40 4.87 -16.07
N SER A 65 0.76 5.54 -15.90
CA SER A 65 2.06 4.86 -15.93
C SER A 65 2.36 4.17 -14.59
N LEU A 66 3.26 3.18 -14.59
CA LEU A 66 3.73 2.59 -13.33
C LEU A 66 4.46 3.61 -12.46
N GLU A 67 5.19 4.53 -13.08
CA GLU A 67 5.90 5.59 -12.38
C GLU A 67 4.90 6.51 -11.66
N GLU A 68 3.86 6.98 -12.32
CA GLU A 68 2.82 7.82 -11.72
C GLU A 68 2.05 7.04 -10.63
N LEU A 69 1.71 5.78 -10.90
CA LEU A 69 0.99 4.93 -9.98
C LEU A 69 1.77 4.64 -8.69
N PHE A 70 3.09 4.48 -8.77
CA PHE A 70 3.95 4.11 -7.65
C PHE A 70 4.89 5.23 -7.19
N ALA A 71 4.79 6.43 -7.75
CA ALA A 71 5.56 7.58 -7.33
C ALA A 71 5.35 7.82 -5.84
N SER A 72 6.45 7.88 -5.09
CA SER A 72 6.45 8.59 -3.82
C SER A 72 6.24 10.05 -4.17
N VAL A 73 5.16 10.65 -3.66
CA VAL A 73 4.99 12.10 -3.78
C VAL A 73 6.05 12.70 -2.87
N ARG A 74 7.26 12.91 -3.40
CA ARG A 74 8.19 13.85 -2.80
C ARG A 74 7.48 15.19 -2.88
N SER A 75 7.15 15.74 -1.72
CA SER A 75 6.54 17.06 -1.59
C SER A 75 7.20 18.02 -2.57
N ALA A 76 6.35 18.68 -3.36
CA ALA A 76 6.70 19.42 -4.55
C ALA A 76 7.97 20.27 -4.39
N GLU A 77 9.02 19.89 -5.12
CA GLU A 77 9.79 20.87 -5.85
C GLU A 77 10.23 20.22 -7.17
N LEU A 78 9.84 20.90 -8.26
CA LEU A 78 10.40 20.80 -9.61
C LEU A 78 9.81 19.71 -10.52
N ALA A 79 8.97 20.20 -11.42
CA ALA A 79 8.84 19.66 -12.76
C ALA A 79 10.22 19.63 -13.44
N THR A 80 10.68 18.41 -13.78
CA THR A 80 11.68 18.06 -14.81
C THR A 80 13.14 18.55 -14.60
N PRO A 81 14.13 17.99 -15.33
CA PRO A 81 14.96 16.87 -14.93
C PRO A 81 16.43 17.29 -14.69
N SER A 82 17.26 16.33 -14.27
CA SER A 82 18.72 16.34 -14.34
C SER A 82 19.51 16.72 -13.08
N SER A 83 20.50 15.87 -12.84
CA SER A 83 21.74 16.08 -12.08
C SER A 83 21.71 15.98 -10.53
N THR A 84 22.46 14.96 -10.08
CA THR A 84 23.47 15.01 -9.01
C THR A 84 23.05 14.62 -7.59
N LEU A 85 23.42 13.36 -7.28
CA LEU A 85 24.03 12.85 -6.04
C LEU A 85 23.97 13.77 -4.80
N GLN A 86 23.40 13.26 -3.70
CA GLN A 86 24.19 13.01 -2.48
C GLN A 86 23.45 12.16 -1.45
N ASP A 87 24.26 11.30 -0.86
CA ASP A 87 24.04 10.35 0.22
C ASP A 87 23.50 11.01 1.49
N ASN A 88 22.60 10.32 2.18
CA ASN A 88 22.74 10.03 3.61
C ASN A 88 21.71 8.98 4.01
N SER A 89 22.07 7.76 3.64
CA SER A 89 21.57 6.54 4.24
C SER A 89 21.88 6.52 5.75
N LYS A 90 20.87 6.46 6.64
CA LYS A 90 20.87 5.58 7.85
C LYS A 90 19.74 5.72 8.88
N GLU A 91 18.95 6.78 8.99
CA GLU A 91 18.38 7.08 10.34
C GLU A 91 16.87 7.03 10.60
N ARG A 92 16.02 6.41 9.75
CA ARG A 92 14.57 6.30 10.08
C ARG A 92 13.98 4.89 9.94
N GLN A 93 14.67 3.90 10.50
CA GLN A 93 14.07 2.61 10.82
C GLN A 93 13.57 2.63 12.26
N GLN A 94 12.35 3.12 12.50
CA GLN A 94 11.50 2.75 13.65
C GLN A 94 10.21 3.57 13.62
N LEU A 95 9.23 3.17 12.79
CA LEU A 95 7.85 3.57 13.01
C LEU A 95 6.99 2.30 12.91
N TYR A 96 6.51 1.85 14.07
CA TYR A 96 5.81 0.60 14.32
C TYR A 96 4.64 0.39 13.34
N SER A 97 4.80 -0.57 12.43
CA SER A 97 3.73 -0.95 11.50
C SER A 97 2.74 -1.87 12.20
N LEU A 98 1.43 -1.69 11.94
CA LEU A 98 0.39 -2.62 12.38
C LEU A 98 0.67 -4.06 11.90
N SER A 99 1.41 -4.22 10.80
CA SER A 99 1.90 -5.54 10.36
C SER A 99 2.88 -6.16 11.35
N ASP A 100 3.73 -5.36 11.99
CA ASP A 100 4.66 -5.83 13.02
C ASP A 100 3.90 -6.19 14.28
N VAL A 101 2.87 -5.40 14.63
CA VAL A 101 1.98 -5.71 15.76
C VAL A 101 1.24 -7.01 15.52
N ILE A 102 0.58 -7.17 14.36
CA ILE A 102 -0.14 -8.40 14.01
C ILE A 102 0.82 -9.59 13.92
N THR A 103 2.03 -9.40 13.38
CA THR A 103 3.03 -10.48 13.29
C THR A 103 3.54 -10.89 14.67
N ARG A 104 3.82 -9.94 15.56
CA ARG A 104 4.22 -10.21 16.95
C ARG A 104 3.09 -10.87 17.74
N SER A 105 1.87 -10.36 17.65
CA SER A 105 0.70 -10.96 18.30
C SER A 105 0.44 -12.37 17.81
N ARG A 106 0.55 -12.60 16.49
CA ARG A 106 0.38 -13.94 15.89
C ARG A 106 1.45 -14.92 16.35
N GLN A 107 2.71 -14.48 16.44
CA GLN A 107 3.80 -15.32 16.95
C GLN A 107 3.61 -15.65 18.44
N ALA A 108 3.28 -14.67 19.28
CA ALA A 108 3.09 -14.89 20.71
C ALA A 108 1.91 -15.83 21.03
N ILE A 109 0.81 -15.73 20.28
CA ILE A 109 -0.33 -16.65 20.39
C ILE A 109 0.07 -18.06 19.98
N ALA A 110 0.83 -18.19 18.89
CA ALA A 110 1.30 -19.46 18.39
C ALA A 110 2.21 -20.17 19.41
N ASP A 111 3.17 -19.44 19.99
CA ASP A 111 4.09 -19.97 21.01
C ASP A 111 3.33 -20.43 22.26
N SER A 112 2.33 -19.65 22.70
CA SER A 112 1.50 -19.99 23.87
C SER A 112 0.58 -21.19 23.62
N ALA A 113 0.16 -21.40 22.37
CA ALA A 113 -0.69 -22.51 21.97
C ALA A 113 0.09 -23.76 21.50
N GLY A 114 1.42 -23.68 21.40
CA GLY A 114 2.27 -24.74 20.83
C GLY A 114 2.06 -24.96 19.33
N LEU A 115 1.61 -23.92 18.61
CA LEU A 115 1.30 -23.97 17.19
C LEU A 115 2.31 -23.15 16.38
N SER A 116 2.30 -23.34 15.05
CA SER A 116 3.05 -22.48 14.14
C SER A 116 2.32 -21.17 13.90
N ALA A 117 3.05 -20.05 13.87
CA ALA A 117 2.51 -18.73 13.56
C ALA A 117 1.92 -18.60 12.14
N ALA A 118 2.20 -19.56 11.25
CA ALA A 118 1.56 -19.67 9.94
C ALA A 118 0.10 -20.19 10.04
N SER A 119 -0.22 -20.94 11.10
CA SER A 119 -1.54 -21.55 11.31
C SER A 119 -2.50 -20.64 12.09
N VAL A 120 -2.03 -19.51 12.60
CA VAL A 120 -2.83 -18.56 13.40
C VAL A 120 -3.38 -17.46 12.50
N LYS A 121 -4.70 -17.41 12.33
CA LYS A 121 -5.40 -16.41 11.52
C LYS A 121 -6.14 -15.41 12.41
N ILE A 122 -5.67 -14.17 12.45
CA ILE A 122 -6.30 -13.09 13.20
C ILE A 122 -7.22 -12.32 12.25
N THR A 123 -8.51 -12.25 12.58
CA THR A 123 -9.53 -11.55 11.78
C THR A 123 -10.18 -10.48 12.63
N LEU A 124 -10.27 -9.26 12.10
CA LEU A 124 -10.93 -8.13 12.76
C LEU A 124 -12.29 -7.93 12.12
N HIS A 125 -13.34 -8.06 12.93
CA HIS A 125 -14.71 -7.76 12.52
C HIS A 125 -14.98 -6.30 12.92
N TYR A 126 -15.46 -5.50 11.96
CA TYR A 126 -15.88 -4.12 12.17
C TYR A 126 -17.40 -4.08 12.35
#